data_AF-A0A178VTZ1-F1
#
_entry.id   AF-A0A178VTZ1-F1
#
_cell.length_a   1.000
_cell.length_b   1.000
_cell.length_c   1.000
_cell.angle_alpha   90.00
_cell.angle_beta   90.00
_cell.angle_gamma   90.00
#
_symmetry.space_group_name_H-M   'P 1'
#
loop_
_entity.id
_entity.type
_entity.pdbx_description
1 polymer ?
#
loop_
_entity_poly.entity_id
_entity_poly.type
_entity_poly.pdbx_seq_one_letter_code
_entity_poly.pdbx_strand_id
1 'polypeptide(L)'
;MMQLQEGIGVCEQLMGIPIPLSYTRLTSRFLVLWHLTLPVILWDDCHWNVVPATFISAASLFCIEEVGVLIEEPFSMLALDELCAMVLSNSDEAVESKEVIRNRIIAKKRILEIKHSSNGWHKILK
;
A
#
# COMPACT_ATOMS: atom_id res chain seq x y z
N MET A 1 15.35 -0.32 -8.11
CA MET A 1 14.24 -0.15 -9.07
C MET A 1 13.40 -1.42 -9.19
N MET A 2 14.00 -2.60 -9.40
CA MET A 2 13.26 -3.88 -9.49
C MET A 2 12.46 -4.25 -8.21
N GLN A 3 13.04 -4.07 -7.02
CA GLN A 3 12.38 -4.40 -5.74
C GLN A 3 11.05 -3.66 -5.50
N LEU A 4 10.92 -2.43 -5.99
CA LEU A 4 9.69 -1.64 -5.88
C LEU A 4 8.64 -2.11 -6.89
N GLN A 5 9.04 -2.41 -8.13
CA GLN A 5 8.12 -2.94 -9.14
C GLN A 5 7.59 -4.32 -8.76
N GLU A 6 8.42 -5.18 -8.19
CA GLU A 6 8.00 -6.50 -7.69
C GLU A 6 7.04 -6.35 -6.50
N GLY A 7 7.32 -5.45 -5.55
CA GLY A 7 6.42 -5.18 -4.43
C GLY A 7 5.05 -4.62 -4.85
N ILE A 8 5.03 -3.71 -5.83
CA ILE A 8 3.78 -3.14 -6.38
C ILE A 8 2.97 -4.20 -7.13
N GLY A 9 3.63 -5.05 -7.93
CA GLY A 9 2.96 -6.13 -8.65
C GLY A 9 2.30 -7.15 -7.73
N VAL A 10 2.94 -7.49 -6.60
CA VAL A 10 2.34 -8.36 -5.57
C VAL A 10 1.12 -7.69 -4.91
N CYS A 11 1.16 -6.39 -4.65
CA CYS A 11 0.03 -5.65 -4.08
C CYS A 11 -1.15 -5.55 -5.05
N GLU A 12 -0.90 -5.33 -6.34
CA GLU A 12 -1.93 -5.29 -7.39
C GLU A 12 -2.59 -6.66 -7.57
N GLN A 13 -1.79 -7.73 -7.54
CA GLN A 13 -2.31 -9.10 -7.58
C GLN A 13 -3.15 -9.43 -6.33
N LEU A 14 -2.74 -8.95 -5.15
CA LEU A 14 -3.49 -9.13 -3.91
C LEU A 14 -4.82 -8.36 -3.93
N MET A 15 -4.83 -7.15 -4.50
CA MET A 15 -6.04 -6.35 -4.72
C MET A 15 -6.97 -6.97 -5.78
N GLY A 16 -6.41 -7.68 -6.76
CA GLY A 16 -7.15 -8.37 -7.81
C GLY A 16 -7.91 -9.62 -7.36
N ILE A 17 -7.74 -10.07 -6.11
CA ILE A 17 -8.49 -11.18 -5.50
C ILE A 17 -9.53 -10.58 -4.54
N PRO A 18 -10.68 -10.07 -5.03
CA PRO A 18 -11.69 -9.54 -4.13
C PRO A 18 -12.29 -10.69 -3.32
N ILE A 19 -11.94 -10.76 -2.03
CA ILE A 19 -12.73 -11.54 -1.08
C ILE A 19 -14.12 -10.90 -1.02
N PRO A 20 -15.19 -11.67 -1.20
CA PRO A 20 -16.53 -11.09 -1.24
C PRO A 20 -16.89 -10.50 0.12
N LEU A 21 -16.98 -9.17 0.21
CA LEU A 21 -17.48 -8.40 1.37
C LEU A 21 -18.86 -8.88 1.87
N SER A 22 -19.59 -9.60 1.02
CA SER A 22 -20.85 -10.26 1.36
C SER A 22 -20.67 -11.36 2.42
N TYR A 23 -19.51 -12.01 2.48
CA TYR A 23 -19.21 -13.05 3.46
C TYR A 23 -19.16 -12.47 4.88
N THR A 24 -18.48 -11.33 5.04
CA THR A 24 -18.34 -10.62 6.32
C THR A 24 -19.67 -10.08 6.82
N ARG A 25 -20.51 -9.53 5.93
CA ARG A 25 -21.87 -9.09 6.30
C ARG A 25 -22.79 -10.24 6.68
N LEU A 26 -22.61 -11.42 6.07
CA LEU A 26 -23.40 -12.61 6.38
C LEU A 26 -23.01 -13.17 7.75
N THR A 27 -21.70 -13.24 8.04
CA THR A 27 -21.16 -13.65 9.35
C THR A 27 -21.72 -12.77 10.48
N SER A 28 -21.79 -11.46 10.27
CA SER A 28 -22.34 -10.52 11.26
C SER A 28 -23.80 -10.80 11.59
N ARG A 29 -24.62 -10.98 10.55
CA ARG A 29 -26.04 -11.32 10.72
C ARG A 29 -26.22 -12.68 11.41
N PHE A 30 -25.39 -13.66 11.07
CA PHE A 30 -25.41 -14.97 11.72
C PHE A 30 -24.97 -14.89 13.19
N LEU A 31 -23.94 -14.11 13.51
CA LEU A 31 -23.48 -13.90 14.89
C LEU A 31 -24.51 -13.19 15.76
N VAL A 32 -25.26 -12.23 15.22
CA VAL A 32 -26.39 -11.60 15.90
C VAL A 32 -27.47 -12.64 16.22
N LEU A 33 -27.86 -13.45 15.23
CA LEU A 33 -28.86 -14.52 15.42
C LEU A 33 -28.39 -15.56 16.45
N TRP A 34 -27.10 -15.90 16.42
CA TRP A 34 -26.47 -16.79 17.39
C TRP A 34 -26.57 -16.22 18.82
N HIS A 35 -26.22 -14.95 19.03
CA HIS A 35 -26.31 -14.29 20.34
C HIS A 35 -27.73 -14.01 20.81
N LEU A 36 -28.72 -13.94 19.93
CA LEU A 36 -30.14 -13.90 20.33
C LEU A 36 -30.65 -15.25 20.81
N THR A 37 -30.09 -16.34 20.27
CA THR A 37 -30.51 -17.72 20.62
C THR A 37 -29.77 -18.24 21.86
N LEU A 38 -28.51 -17.86 22.05
CA LEU A 38 -27.65 -18.25 23.17
C LEU A 38 -28.26 -17.99 24.56
N PRO A 39 -28.79 -16.80 24.90
CA PRO A 39 -29.36 -16.55 26.22
C PRO A 39 -30.67 -17.31 26.46
N VAL A 40 -31.43 -17.66 25.41
CA VAL A 40 -32.66 -18.47 25.55
C VAL A 40 -32.31 -19.91 25.93
N ILE A 41 -31.23 -20.46 25.36
CA ILE A 41 -30.76 -21.82 25.66
C ILE A 41 -30.10 -21.87 27.04
N LEU A 42 -29.28 -20.87 27.38
CA LEU A 42 -28.49 -20.87 28.62
C LEU A 42 -29.30 -20.43 29.86
N TRP A 43 -30.51 -19.91 29.65
CA TRP A 43 -31.40 -19.46 30.72
C TRP A 43 -31.72 -20.56 31.74
N ASP A 44 -31.82 -21.82 31.28
CA ASP A 44 -32.17 -22.98 32.10
C ASP A 44 -31.08 -23.30 33.14
N ASP A 45 -29.81 -23.12 32.80
CA ASP A 45 -28.67 -23.52 33.65
C ASP A 45 -28.08 -22.39 34.51
N CYS A 46 -28.14 -21.14 34.05
CA CYS A 46 -27.33 -20.05 34.63
C CYS A 46 -28.11 -18.79 35.06
N HIS A 47 -29.44 -18.75 34.90
CA HIS A 47 -30.32 -17.64 35.34
C HIS A 47 -29.69 -16.24 35.11
N TRP A 48 -29.28 -15.56 36.20
CA TRP A 48 -28.79 -14.18 36.19
C TRP A 48 -27.36 -14.03 35.65
N ASN A 49 -26.56 -15.11 35.70
CA ASN A 49 -25.17 -15.10 35.21
C ASN A 49 -25.08 -15.22 33.68
N VAL A 50 -26.19 -15.57 33.01
CA VAL A 50 -26.30 -15.60 31.55
C VAL A 50 -26.04 -14.21 30.96
N VAL A 51 -26.56 -13.16 31.58
CA VAL A 51 -26.45 -11.78 31.06
C VAL A 51 -24.99 -11.32 30.93
N PRO A 52 -24.15 -11.36 31.98
CA PRO A 52 -22.75 -10.99 31.85
C PRO A 52 -21.95 -11.97 30.97
N ALA A 53 -22.26 -13.27 31.00
CA ALA A 53 -21.58 -14.24 30.15
C ALA A 53 -21.84 -14.01 28.65
N THR A 54 -23.10 -13.78 28.26
CA THR A 54 -23.49 -13.45 26.89
C THR A 54 -22.97 -12.08 26.46
N PHE A 55 -22.88 -11.12 27.38
CA PHE A 55 -22.29 -9.82 27.09
C PHE A 55 -20.78 -9.92 26.77
N ILE A 56 -20.03 -10.69 27.57
CA ILE A 56 -18.59 -10.92 27.34
C ILE A 56 -18.36 -11.70 26.04
N SER A 57 -19.19 -12.71 25.74
CA SER A 57 -19.08 -13.46 24.49
C SER A 57 -19.40 -12.60 23.27
N ALA A 58 -20.45 -11.77 23.37
CA ALA A 58 -20.83 -10.83 22.32
C ALA A 58 -19.71 -9.82 22.07
N ALA A 59 -19.21 -9.17 23.12
CA ALA A 59 -18.12 -8.21 23.02
C ALA A 59 -16.88 -8.83 22.38
N SER A 60 -16.54 -10.07 22.74
CA SER A 60 -15.38 -10.78 22.18
C SER A 60 -15.57 -11.14 20.70
N LEU A 61 -16.73 -11.71 20.33
CA LEU A 61 -17.00 -12.17 18.96
C LEU A 61 -17.24 -11.01 17.99
N PHE A 62 -17.89 -9.92 18.42
CA PHE A 62 -18.01 -8.70 17.62
C PHE A 62 -16.66 -8.02 17.42
N CYS A 63 -15.81 -7.96 18.45
CA CYS A 63 -14.47 -7.40 18.33
C CYS A 63 -13.63 -8.17 17.31
N ILE A 64 -13.71 -9.52 17.31
CA ILE A 64 -13.03 -10.36 16.32
C ILE A 64 -13.57 -10.09 14.91
N GLU A 65 -14.88 -9.95 14.74
CA GLU A 65 -15.48 -9.63 13.44
C GLU A 65 -15.02 -8.27 12.90
N GLU A 66 -15.02 -7.23 13.74
CA GLU A 66 -14.53 -5.91 13.35
C GLU A 66 -13.05 -5.93 12.96
N VAL A 67 -12.22 -6.67 13.69
CA VAL A 67 -10.80 -6.86 13.32
C VAL A 67 -10.69 -7.64 12.01
N GLY A 68 -11.55 -8.63 11.77
CA GLY A 68 -11.61 -9.36 10.50
C GLY A 68 -11.88 -8.45 9.31
N VAL A 69 -12.87 -7.55 9.43
CA VAL A 69 -13.16 -6.52 8.42
C VAL A 69 -11.95 -5.60 8.21
N LEU A 70 -11.27 -5.20 9.29
CA LEU A 70 -10.09 -4.34 9.22
C LEU A 70 -8.92 -5.01 8.46
N ILE A 71 -8.76 -6.32 8.61
CA ILE A 71 -7.73 -7.10 7.92
C ILE A 71 -8.11 -7.40 6.47
N GLU A 72 -9.40 -7.41 6.13
CA GLU A 72 -9.89 -7.54 4.74
C GLU A 72 -9.60 -6.27 3.90
N GLU A 73 -9.52 -5.09 4.53
CA GLU A 73 -9.21 -3.82 3.85
C GLU A 73 -7.87 -3.19 4.30
N PRO A 74 -6.73 -3.90 4.20
CA PRO A 74 -5.45 -3.41 4.72
C PRO A 74 -4.94 -2.19 3.96
N PHE A 75 -5.30 -2.06 2.68
CA PHE A 75 -4.87 -0.98 1.78
C PHE A 75 -5.72 0.28 1.83
N SER A 76 -6.93 0.23 2.41
CA SER A 76 -7.72 1.43 2.65
C SER A 76 -7.14 2.23 3.84
N MET A 77 -6.49 1.52 4.77
CA MET A 77 -5.75 2.09 5.90
C MET A 77 -4.30 2.45 5.54
N LEU A 78 -3.62 1.65 4.69
CA LEU A 78 -2.29 2.00 4.18
C LEU A 78 -2.43 3.15 3.17
N ALA A 79 -1.71 4.25 3.38
CA ALA A 79 -1.68 5.41 2.49
C ALA A 79 -1.05 5.10 1.13
N LEU A 80 -1.70 4.28 0.31
CA LEU A 80 -1.23 3.85 -1.00
C LEU A 80 -1.14 5.04 -1.96
N ASP A 81 -2.03 6.02 -1.82
CA ASP A 81 -1.94 7.31 -2.50
C ASP A 81 -0.65 8.05 -2.17
N GLU A 82 -0.23 8.03 -0.90
CA GLU A 82 1.01 8.67 -0.46
C GLU A 82 2.24 7.90 -0.97
N LEU A 83 2.18 6.57 -0.98
CA LEU A 83 3.23 5.74 -1.56
C LEU A 83 3.37 6.00 -3.07
N CYS A 84 2.25 6.14 -3.79
CA CYS A 84 2.24 6.45 -5.21
C CYS A 84 2.80 7.86 -5.49
N ALA A 85 2.41 8.85 -4.70
CA ALA A 85 2.94 10.21 -4.78
C ALA A 85 4.45 10.26 -4.50
N MET A 86 4.91 9.48 -3.52
CA MET A 86 6.33 9.38 -3.17
C MET A 86 7.14 8.70 -4.29
N VAL A 87 6.60 7.66 -4.92
CA VAL A 87 7.26 7.00 -6.06
C VAL A 87 7.31 7.91 -7.29
N LEU A 88 6.23 8.67 -7.54
CA LEU A 88 6.15 9.59 -8.67
C LEU A 88 7.17 10.73 -8.53
N SER A 89 7.22 11.37 -7.36
CA SER A 89 8.20 12.42 -7.06
C SER A 89 9.65 11.92 -7.15
N ASN A 90 9.96 10.76 -6.55
CA ASN A 90 11.29 10.16 -6.64
C ASN A 90 11.70 9.85 -8.10
N SER A 91 10.74 9.46 -8.94
CA SER A 91 10.99 9.18 -10.35
C SER A 91 11.27 10.46 -11.14
N ASP A 92 10.53 11.53 -10.85
CA ASP A 92 10.68 12.82 -11.52
C ASP A 92 12.04 13.48 -11.18
N GLU A 93 12.44 13.46 -9.91
CA GLU A 93 13.76 13.93 -9.46
C GLU A 93 14.92 13.16 -10.11
N ALA A 94 14.76 11.84 -10.25
CA ALA A 94 15.76 11.00 -10.90
C ALA A 94 15.86 11.25 -12.42
N VAL A 95 14.77 11.66 -13.07
CA VAL A 95 14.74 12.05 -14.48
C VAL A 95 15.40 13.42 -14.65
N GLU A 96 15.07 14.41 -13.83
CA GLU A 96 15.66 15.75 -13.89
C GLU A 96 17.19 15.69 -13.72
N SER A 97 17.64 14.90 -12.74
CA SER A 97 19.07 14.70 -12.48
C SER A 97 19.83 14.14 -13.69
N LYS A 98 19.20 13.22 -14.45
CA LYS A 98 19.80 12.65 -15.67
C LYS A 98 19.89 13.69 -16.79
N GLU A 99 18.88 14.53 -16.96
CA GLU A 99 18.88 15.57 -18.00
C GLU A 99 19.91 16.67 -17.72
N VAL A 100 20.10 17.06 -16.45
CA VAL A 100 21.15 18.01 -16.06
C VAL A 100 22.54 17.44 -16.37
N ILE A 101 22.80 16.18 -16.03
CA ILE A 101 24.08 15.52 -16.31
C ILE A 101 24.31 15.42 -17.83
N ARG A 102 23.28 15.02 -18.60
CA ARG A 102 23.33 14.93 -20.07
C ARG A 102 23.71 16.27 -20.68
N ASN A 103 23.05 17.35 -20.26
CA ASN A 103 23.32 18.70 -20.75
C ASN A 103 24.74 19.17 -20.42
N ARG A 104 25.23 18.87 -19.21
CA ARG A 104 26.63 19.18 -18.82
C ARG A 104 27.65 18.43 -19.66
N ILE A 105 27.42 17.16 -19.99
CA ILE A 105 28.30 16.36 -20.84
C ILE A 105 28.35 16.95 -22.26
N ILE A 106 27.20 17.30 -22.84
CA ILE A 106 27.13 17.92 -24.17
C ILE A 106 27.84 19.27 -24.20
N ALA A 107 27.64 20.10 -23.18
CA ALA A 107 28.32 21.40 -23.07
C ALA A 107 29.84 21.25 -22.97
N LYS A 108 30.33 20.33 -22.11
CA LYS A 108 31.77 20.03 -22.02
C LYS A 108 32.34 19.49 -23.33
N LYS A 109 31.60 18.63 -24.05
CA LYS A 109 32.03 18.11 -25.35
C LYS A 109 32.20 19.23 -26.38
N ARG A 110 31.25 20.18 -26.46
CA ARG A 110 31.37 21.35 -27.36
C ARG A 110 32.57 22.24 -27.01
N ILE A 111 32.83 22.48 -25.73
CA ILE A 111 34.01 23.25 -25.29
C ILE A 111 35.32 22.52 -25.67
N LEU A 112 35.35 21.19 -25.50
CA LEU A 112 36.49 20.37 -25.90
C LEU A 112 36.71 20.36 -27.42
N GLU A 113 35.66 20.29 -28.23
CA GLU A 113 35.76 20.39 -29.70
C GLU A 113 36.28 21.77 -30.14
N ILE A 114 35.81 22.85 -29.52
CA ILE A 114 36.32 24.21 -29.78
C ILE A 114 37.81 24.31 -29.41
N LYS A 115 38.21 23.75 -28.26
CA LYS A 115 39.62 23.74 -27.83
C LYS A 115 40.47 22.91 -28.79
N HIS A 116 40.03 21.71 -29.18
CA HIS A 116 40.74 20.87 -30.13
C HIS A 116 40.91 21.54 -31.50
N SER A 117 39.89 22.26 -31.99
CA SER A 117 39.99 23.08 -33.21
C SER A 117 41.03 24.19 -33.04
N SER A 118 40.97 24.98 -31.96
CA SER A 118 41.92 26.07 -31.67
C SER A 118 43.39 25.60 -31.60
N ASN A 119 43.64 24.42 -31.04
CA ASN A 119 44.99 23.83 -30.97
C ASN A 119 45.56 23.47 -32.36
N GLY A 120 44.69 23.22 -33.36
CA GLY A 120 45.09 22.93 -34.74
C GLY A 120 45.63 24.15 -35.47
N TRP A 121 45.08 25.34 -35.21
CA TRP A 121 45.55 26.61 -35.77
C TRP A 121 46.94 26.99 -35.27
N HIS A 122 47.26 26.66 -34.02
CA HIS A 122 48.57 26.92 -33.43
C HIS A 122 49.70 26.07 -34.03
N LYS A 123 49.36 24.99 -34.76
CA LYS A 123 50.31 24.09 -35.42
C LYS A 123 50.55 24.42 -36.89
N ILE A 124 49.73 25.29 -37.50
CA ILE A 124 49.85 25.75 -38.89
C ILE A 124 50.62 27.08 -38.98
N LEU A 125 50.72 27.82 -37.86
CA LEU A 125 51.40 29.12 -37.76
C LEU A 125 52.87 29.04 -37.32
N LYS A 126 53.52 27.88 -37.41
CA LYS A 126 54.96 27.71 -37.17
C LYS A 126 55.58 26.91 -38.30
#